data_AF-A0A4R2GXV7-F1
#
_entry.id   AF-A0A4R2GXV7-F1
#
_cell.length_a   1.000
_cell.length_b   1.000
_cell.length_c   1.000
_cell.angle_alpha   90.00
_cell.angle_beta   90.00
_cell.angle_gamma   90.00
#
_symmetry.space_group_name_H-M   'P 1'
#
loop_
_entity.id
_entity.type
_entity.pdbx_description
1 polymer ?
#
loop_
_entity_poly.entity_id
_entity_poly.type
_entity_poly.pdbx_seq_one_letter_code
_entity_poly.pdbx_strand_id
1 'polypeptide(L)'
;MVTDENRNGVVETDFGDGPHRFRLAMGELEELQEKTGVGPFVLMQRFISGEWRVGDVRETVRLGLIGGGMEPLAALRLVRRYVDEKNWWISHTALAKVIMMAALAGAPEELPGKGDAPEEMNGASNFRTDASPSARSTEQPAQPE
;
A
#
# COMPACT_ATOMS: atom_id res chain seq x y z
N MET A 1 8.39 -19.76 -19.64
CA MET A 1 7.02 -19.48 -20.13
C MET A 1 6.41 -18.55 -19.12
N VAL A 2 6.16 -17.29 -19.49
CA VAL A 2 5.40 -16.35 -18.65
C VAL A 2 3.97 -16.88 -18.64
N THR A 3 3.44 -17.23 -17.46
CA THR A 3 2.04 -17.67 -17.35
C THR A 3 1.14 -16.50 -17.70
N ASP A 4 0.19 -16.74 -18.60
CA ASP A 4 -0.75 -15.75 -19.14
C ASP A 4 -1.60 -15.08 -18.03
N GLU A 5 -1.71 -15.74 -16.88
CA GLU A 5 -2.45 -15.27 -15.70
C GLU A 5 -1.98 -13.91 -15.17
N ASN A 6 -0.68 -13.58 -15.27
CA ASN A 6 -0.15 -12.32 -14.72
C ASN A 6 -0.37 -11.09 -15.63
N ARG A 7 -0.89 -11.30 -16.85
CA ARG A 7 -1.11 -10.20 -17.83
C ARG A 7 -2.44 -9.48 -17.69
N ASN A 8 -3.35 -9.96 -16.84
CA ASN A 8 -4.70 -9.38 -16.75
C ASN A 8 -4.75 -8.07 -15.94
N GLY A 9 -3.62 -7.59 -15.43
CA GLY A 9 -3.49 -6.30 -14.72
C GLY A 9 -4.26 -6.24 -13.41
N VAL A 10 -4.49 -7.40 -12.78
CA VAL A 10 -5.19 -7.52 -11.50
C VAL A 10 -4.22 -7.23 -10.36
N VAL A 11 -4.65 -6.45 -9.39
CA VAL A 11 -3.93 -6.21 -8.13
C VAL A 11 -4.84 -6.63 -6.98
N GLU A 12 -4.35 -7.48 -6.08
CA GLU A 12 -5.06 -7.86 -4.85
C GLU A 12 -4.27 -7.37 -3.66
N THR A 13 -4.89 -6.53 -2.81
CA THR A 13 -4.22 -5.94 -1.65
C THR A 13 -5.22 -5.38 -0.65
N ASP A 14 -4.77 -5.12 0.57
CA ASP A 14 -5.59 -4.50 1.61
C ASP A 14 -5.87 -3.02 1.31
N PHE A 15 -7.13 -2.63 1.45
CA PHE A 15 -7.58 -1.24 1.33
C PHE A 15 -8.76 -0.98 2.27
N GLY A 16 -8.58 -0.07 3.22
CA GLY A 16 -9.65 0.36 4.11
C GLY A 16 -10.14 -0.73 5.06
N ASP A 17 -11.21 -1.43 4.67
CA ASP A 17 -11.90 -2.43 5.48
C ASP A 17 -11.48 -3.88 5.21
N GLY A 18 -10.54 -4.12 4.30
CA GLY A 18 -9.98 -5.46 4.09
C GLY A 18 -9.32 -5.65 2.72
N PRO A 19 -9.12 -6.91 2.29
CA PRO A 19 -8.54 -7.22 0.99
C PRO A 19 -9.53 -6.92 -0.13
N HIS A 20 -9.04 -6.26 -1.19
CA HIS A 20 -9.82 -5.91 -2.38
C HIS A 20 -9.07 -6.26 -3.65
N ARG A 21 -9.84 -6.51 -4.70
CA ARG A 21 -9.34 -6.72 -6.06
C ARG A 21 -9.49 -5.43 -6.86
N PHE A 22 -8.43 -5.05 -7.55
CA PHE A 22 -8.38 -3.89 -8.42
C PHE A 22 -7.99 -4.31 -9.83
N ARG A 23 -8.59 -3.69 -10.84
CA ARG A 23 -8.23 -3.86 -12.25
C ARG A 23 -8.77 -2.69 -13.05
N LEU A 24 -7.99 -2.17 -13.99
CA LEU A 24 -8.46 -1.21 -14.98
C LEU A 24 -8.46 -1.90 -16.34
N ALA A 25 -9.62 -2.33 -16.82
CA ALA A 25 -9.75 -2.80 -18.19
C ALA A 25 -9.97 -1.60 -19.13
N MET A 26 -10.22 -1.87 -20.42
CA MET A 26 -10.32 -0.80 -21.43
C MET A 26 -11.38 0.26 -21.07
N GLY A 27 -12.57 -0.17 -20.63
CA GLY A 27 -13.65 0.75 -20.27
C GLY A 27 -13.31 1.63 -19.07
N GLU A 28 -12.66 1.07 -18.05
CA GLU A 28 -12.22 1.84 -16.88
C GLU A 28 -11.10 2.83 -17.24
N LEU A 29 -10.20 2.47 -18.16
CA LEU A 29 -9.16 3.38 -18.64
C LEU A 29 -9.73 4.53 -19.49
N GLU A 30 -10.77 4.26 -20.29
CA GLU A 30 -11.50 5.29 -21.04
C GLU A 30 -12.22 6.26 -20.09
N GLU A 31 -12.97 5.75 -19.11
CA GLU A 31 -13.63 6.60 -18.10
C GLU A 31 -12.60 7.38 -17.27
N LEU A 32 -11.48 6.76 -16.90
CA LEU A 32 -10.41 7.43 -16.14
C LEU A 32 -9.79 8.58 -16.95
N GLN A 33 -9.59 8.38 -18.25
CA GLN A 33 -9.12 9.44 -19.15
C GLN A 33 -10.09 10.62 -19.18
N GLU A 34 -11.40 10.36 -19.30
CA GLU A 34 -12.42 11.41 -19.30
C GLU A 34 -12.40 12.22 -17.99
N LYS A 35 -12.24 11.55 -16.85
CA LYS A 35 -12.25 12.21 -15.54
C LYS A 35 -10.96 12.98 -15.23
N THR A 36 -9.82 12.51 -15.71
CA THR A 36 -8.51 13.13 -15.42
C THR A 36 -8.06 14.12 -16.49
N GLY A 37 -8.71 14.09 -17.67
CA GLY A 37 -8.41 14.92 -18.82
C GLY A 37 -7.08 14.56 -19.52
N VAL A 38 -6.50 13.40 -19.22
CA VAL A 38 -5.22 12.95 -19.77
C VAL A 38 -5.21 11.45 -20.05
N GLY A 39 -4.42 11.04 -21.05
CA GLY A 39 -4.26 9.62 -21.38
C GLY A 39 -3.51 8.81 -20.30
N PRO A 40 -3.61 7.47 -20.31
CA PRO A 40 -3.08 6.60 -19.25
C PRO A 40 -1.59 6.78 -18.94
N PHE A 41 -0.74 6.92 -19.97
CA PHE A 41 0.70 7.13 -19.76
C PHE A 41 1.03 8.51 -19.17
N VAL A 42 0.27 9.55 -19.53
CA VAL A 42 0.43 10.89 -18.95
C VAL A 42 -0.01 10.88 -17.49
N LEU A 43 -1.10 10.17 -17.17
CA LEU A 43 -1.56 9.98 -15.80
C LEU A 43 -0.51 9.21 -14.96
N MET A 44 0.06 8.12 -15.50
CA MET A 44 1.16 7.40 -14.87
C MET A 44 2.36 8.33 -14.61
N GLN A 45 2.73 9.17 -15.57
CA GLN A 45 3.84 10.11 -15.39
C GLN A 45 3.57 11.10 -14.25
N ARG A 46 2.33 11.59 -14.09
CA ARG A 46 1.93 12.43 -12.94
C ARG A 46 2.12 11.71 -11.61
N PHE A 47 1.78 10.42 -11.54
CA PHE A 47 2.04 9.62 -10.33
C PHE A 47 3.54 9.43 -10.06
N ILE A 48 4.36 9.30 -11.10
CA ILE A 48 5.83 9.16 -10.96
C ILE A 48 6.48 10.48 -10.54
N SER A 49 6.10 11.59 -11.16
CA SER A 49 6.69 12.93 -10.89
C SER A 49 6.16 13.59 -9.61
N GLY A 50 5.03 13.11 -9.08
CA GLY A 50 4.36 13.74 -7.94
C GLY A 50 3.40 14.88 -8.33
N GLU A 51 3.19 15.13 -9.62
CA GLU A 51 2.30 16.18 -10.15
C GLU A 51 0.82 15.72 -10.26
N TRP A 52 0.47 14.64 -9.58
CA TRP A 52 -0.88 14.11 -9.55
C TRP A 52 -1.83 15.03 -8.78
N ARG A 53 -3.10 14.97 -9.17
CA ARG A 53 -4.21 15.67 -8.51
C ARG A 53 -4.95 14.71 -7.59
N VAL A 54 -5.66 15.23 -6.59
CA VAL A 54 -6.50 14.40 -5.70
C VAL A 54 -7.48 13.53 -6.50
N GLY A 55 -8.06 14.11 -7.58
CA GLY A 55 -8.94 13.38 -8.49
C GLY A 55 -8.26 12.20 -9.21
N ASP A 56 -6.96 12.30 -9.51
CA ASP A 56 -6.19 11.23 -10.15
C ASP A 56 -6.15 10.00 -9.24
N VAL A 57 -5.80 10.18 -7.96
CA VAL A 57 -5.79 9.09 -6.96
C VAL A 57 -7.19 8.52 -6.77
N ARG A 58 -8.15 9.41 -6.51
CA ARG A 58 -9.54 9.05 -6.19
C ARG A 58 -10.19 8.19 -7.27
N GLU A 59 -10.11 8.63 -8.53
CA GLU A 59 -10.77 7.94 -9.63
C GLU A 59 -10.02 6.67 -10.03
N THR A 60 -8.69 6.65 -9.94
CA THR A 60 -7.90 5.43 -10.18
C THR A 60 -8.29 4.32 -9.21
N VAL A 61 -8.40 4.62 -7.91
CA VAL A 61 -8.81 3.62 -6.90
C VAL A 61 -10.26 3.20 -7.13
N ARG A 62 -11.18 4.15 -7.36
CA ARG A 62 -12.61 3.84 -7.56
C ARG A 62 -12.84 2.95 -8.78
N LEU A 63 -12.24 3.31 -9.92
CA LEU A 63 -12.37 2.54 -11.16
C LEU A 63 -11.62 1.22 -11.09
N GLY A 64 -10.49 1.17 -10.38
CA GLY A 64 -9.78 -0.07 -10.08
C GLY A 64 -10.69 -1.06 -9.35
N LEU A 65 -11.39 -0.65 -8.30
CA LEU A 65 -12.33 -1.51 -7.57
C LEU A 65 -13.46 -2.01 -8.48
N ILE A 66 -14.01 -1.14 -9.34
CA ILE A 66 -15.10 -1.48 -10.25
C ILE A 66 -14.64 -2.53 -11.27
N GLY A 67 -13.50 -2.31 -11.94
CA GLY A 67 -12.95 -3.29 -12.88
C GLY A 67 -12.48 -4.58 -12.20
N GLY A 68 -12.22 -4.53 -10.88
CA GLY A 68 -11.99 -5.68 -10.01
C GLY A 68 -13.25 -6.48 -9.65
N GLY A 69 -14.44 -5.98 -10.01
CA GLY A 69 -15.74 -6.64 -9.81
C GLY A 69 -16.61 -6.04 -8.71
N MET A 70 -16.19 -4.95 -8.08
CA MET A 70 -17.00 -4.26 -7.07
C MET A 70 -18.15 -3.47 -7.70
N GLU A 71 -19.31 -3.47 -7.07
CA GLU A 71 -20.45 -2.65 -7.51
C GLU A 71 -20.10 -1.14 -7.42
N PRO A 72 -20.47 -0.32 -8.43
CA PRO A 72 -20.05 1.09 -8.51
C PRO A 72 -20.40 1.96 -7.29
N LEU A 73 -21.59 1.81 -6.71
CA LEU A 73 -21.99 2.58 -5.54
C LEU A 73 -21.24 2.10 -4.27
N ALA A 74 -20.93 0.81 -4.15
CA ALA A 74 -20.06 0.28 -3.11
C ALA A 74 -18.63 0.84 -3.22
N ALA A 75 -18.03 0.84 -4.41
CA ALA A 75 -16.73 1.44 -4.66
C ALA A 75 -16.70 2.93 -4.31
N LEU A 76 -17.75 3.68 -4.70
CA LEU A 76 -17.88 5.09 -4.35
C LEU A 76 -17.94 5.31 -2.83
N ARG A 77 -18.67 4.48 -2.08
CA ARG A 77 -18.75 4.59 -0.61
C ARG A 77 -17.40 4.31 0.06
N LEU A 78 -16.69 3.28 -0.39
CA LEU A 78 -15.36 2.92 0.09
C LEU A 78 -14.35 4.05 -0.14
N VAL A 79 -14.27 4.55 -1.38
CA VAL A 79 -13.38 5.67 -1.72
C VAL A 79 -13.73 6.93 -0.93
N ARG A 80 -15.03 7.24 -0.76
CA ARG A 80 -15.43 8.36 0.10
C ARG A 80 -14.93 8.21 1.53
N ARG A 81 -15.05 7.02 2.11
CA ARG A 81 -14.66 6.76 3.51
C ARG A 81 -13.15 6.72 3.74
N TYR A 82 -12.38 6.18 2.80
CA TYR A 82 -10.96 5.88 3.01
C TYR A 82 -10.01 6.76 2.19
N VAL A 83 -10.50 7.50 1.20
CA VAL A 83 -9.70 8.45 0.40
C VAL A 83 -10.16 9.89 0.65
N ASP A 84 -11.46 10.17 0.50
CA ASP A 84 -12.00 11.53 0.59
C ASP A 84 -12.11 12.00 2.06
N GLU A 85 -12.64 11.15 2.93
CA GLU A 85 -12.70 11.40 4.38
C GLU A 85 -11.30 11.17 5.00
N LYS A 86 -10.86 12.12 5.85
CA LYS A 86 -9.57 12.13 6.60
C LYS A 86 -8.30 12.60 5.85
N ASN A 87 -8.38 13.21 4.67
CA ASN A 87 -7.21 13.71 3.92
C ASN A 87 -6.16 12.60 3.59
N TRP A 88 -6.57 11.35 3.51
CA TRP A 88 -5.68 10.19 3.27
C TRP A 88 -5.33 9.98 1.80
N TRP A 89 -5.75 10.90 0.91
CA TRP A 89 -5.42 10.86 -0.52
C TRP A 89 -3.91 10.69 -0.76
N ILE A 90 -3.06 11.31 0.06
CA ILE A 90 -1.60 11.17 -0.05
C ILE A 90 -1.11 9.75 0.30
N SER A 91 -1.76 9.08 1.25
CA SER A 91 -1.42 7.71 1.66
C SER A 91 -1.80 6.68 0.60
N HIS A 92 -2.76 7.00 -0.27
CA HIS A 92 -3.26 6.10 -1.32
C HIS A 92 -2.63 6.35 -2.68
N THR A 93 -1.73 7.33 -2.82
CA THR A 93 -0.98 7.57 -4.07
C THR A 93 -0.16 6.35 -4.48
N ALA A 94 0.44 5.63 -3.53
CA ALA A 94 1.19 4.41 -3.82
C ALA A 94 0.29 3.30 -4.39
N LEU A 95 -0.90 3.10 -3.81
CA LEU A 95 -1.89 2.15 -4.31
C LEU A 95 -2.35 2.52 -5.73
N ALA A 96 -2.72 3.79 -5.97
CA ALA A 96 -3.13 4.26 -7.29
C ALA A 96 -2.03 4.05 -8.35
N LYS A 97 -0.76 4.30 -7.99
CA LYS A 97 0.38 4.05 -8.87
C LYS A 97 0.54 2.56 -9.21
N VAL A 98 0.37 1.66 -8.25
CA VAL A 98 0.43 0.21 -8.49
C VAL A 98 -0.70 -0.25 -9.42
N ILE A 99 -1.92 0.23 -9.19
CA ILE A 99 -3.09 -0.08 -10.05
C ILE A 99 -2.83 0.38 -11.50
N MET A 100 -2.35 1.61 -11.68
CA MET A 100 -2.00 2.13 -13.02
C MET A 100 -0.86 1.34 -13.66
N MET A 101 0.15 0.92 -12.89
CA MET A 101 1.28 0.16 -13.43
C MET A 101 0.81 -1.22 -13.89
N ALA A 102 -0.04 -1.87 -13.09
CA ALA A 102 -0.63 -3.15 -13.43
C ALA A 102 -1.47 -3.08 -14.71
N ALA A 103 -2.23 -2.00 -14.89
CA ALA A 103 -3.01 -1.77 -16.09
C ALA A 103 -2.15 -1.56 -17.35
N LEU A 104 -0.99 -0.91 -17.23
CA LEU A 104 -0.13 -0.58 -18.38
C LEU A 104 0.88 -1.68 -18.73
N ALA A 105 1.36 -2.43 -17.74
CA ALA A 105 2.48 -3.36 -17.90
C ALA A 105 2.15 -4.81 -17.51
N GLY A 106 0.95 -5.09 -17.01
CA GLY A 106 0.61 -6.35 -16.35
C GLY A 106 0.92 -6.29 -14.85
N ALA A 107 0.34 -7.21 -14.08
CA ALA A 107 0.48 -7.19 -12.64
C ALA A 107 1.95 -7.42 -12.24
N PRO A 108 2.47 -6.71 -11.22
CA PRO A 108 3.81 -6.97 -10.72
C PRO A 108 3.91 -8.44 -10.31
N GLU A 109 4.96 -9.13 -10.75
CA GLU A 109 5.28 -10.45 -10.19
C GLU A 109 5.41 -10.29 -8.67
N GLU A 110 4.75 -11.16 -7.90
CA GLU A 110 4.96 -11.23 -6.47
C GLU A 110 6.47 -11.37 -6.23
N LEU A 111 7.06 -10.39 -5.53
CA LEU A 111 8.45 -10.52 -5.07
C LEU A 111 8.50 -11.75 -4.17
N PRO A 112 9.40 -12.73 -4.42
CA PRO A 112 9.51 -13.91 -3.59
C PRO A 112 9.72 -13.51 -2.12
N GLY A 113 8.77 -13.92 -1.27
CA GLY A 113 8.87 -14.07 0.18
C GLY A 113 9.65 -13.00 0.96
N LYS A 114 8.93 -12.03 1.54
CA LYS A 114 9.35 -11.42 2.81
C LYS A 114 8.59 -12.11 3.94
N GLY A 115 8.93 -13.37 4.23
CA GLY A 115 8.20 -14.11 5.25
C GLY A 115 8.53 -15.60 5.31
N ASP A 116 9.80 -15.95 5.46
CA ASP A 116 10.18 -17.18 6.15
C ASP A 116 11.23 -16.81 7.20
N ALA A 117 10.76 -16.49 8.40
CA ALA A 117 11.55 -16.64 9.61
C ALA A 117 10.67 -17.37 10.62
N PRO A 118 11.04 -18.60 10.95
CA PRO A 118 11.15 -18.96 12.34
C PRO A 118 12.56 -19.50 12.58
N GLU A 119 13.46 -18.66 13.07
CA GLU A 119 14.65 -19.14 13.77
C GLU A 119 14.45 -18.90 15.26
N GLU A 120 13.79 -19.85 15.91
CA GLU A 120 14.11 -20.18 17.30
C GLU A 120 14.60 -21.63 17.35
N MET A 121 15.89 -21.82 17.58
CA MET A 121 16.37 -22.84 18.51
C MET A 121 17.78 -22.53 19.01
N ASN A 122 17.83 -22.26 20.32
CA ASN A 122 18.92 -22.41 21.27
C ASN A 122 20.24 -23.05 20.82
N GLY A 123 21.34 -22.34 21.08
CA GLY A 123 22.68 -22.89 21.27
C GLY A 123 23.35 -22.26 22.48
N ALA A 124 23.37 -22.97 23.60
CA ALA A 124 24.07 -22.58 24.82
C ALA A 124 25.56 -22.31 24.56
N SER A 125 26.07 -21.17 25.04
CA SER A 125 27.51 -20.96 25.21
C SER A 125 27.79 -20.52 26.64
N ASN A 126 28.40 -21.44 27.38
CA ASN A 126 28.92 -21.24 28.72
C ASN A 126 30.10 -20.28 28.70
N PHE A 127 30.00 -19.14 29.37
CA PHE A 127 31.17 -18.56 30.05
C PHE A 127 30.79 -18.09 31.45
N ARG A 128 31.50 -18.70 32.41
CA ARG A 128 31.39 -18.48 33.85
C ARG A 128 31.97 -17.12 34.23
N THR A 129 31.28 -16.49 35.19
CA THR A 129 31.77 -15.66 36.29
C THR A 129 33.17 -15.05 36.19
N ASP A 130 33.24 -13.72 36.32
CA ASP A 130 33.96 -13.18 37.47
C ASP A 130 33.29 -11.92 38.00
N ALA A 131 33.31 -11.80 39.33
CA ALA A 131 32.68 -10.75 40.09
C ALA A 131 33.54 -9.48 40.10
N SER A 132 32.91 -8.31 40.15
CA SER A 132 33.22 -7.31 41.19
C SER A 132 32.26 -6.13 41.18
N PRO A 133 31.99 -5.55 42.37
CA PRO A 133 30.80 -4.76 42.65
C PRO A 133 31.04 -3.28 42.37
N SER A 134 29.97 -2.54 42.06
CA SER A 134 29.97 -1.09 42.30
C SER A 134 28.67 -0.68 42.95
N ALA A 135 28.86 0.15 43.97
CA ALA A 135 28.02 0.36 45.14
C ALA A 135 26.57 0.76 44.86
N ARG A 136 25.68 0.24 45.73
CA ARG A 136 24.41 0.87 46.06
C ARG A 136 24.66 2.25 46.67
N SER A 137 23.92 3.25 46.22
CA SER A 137 23.57 4.40 47.04
C SER A 137 22.10 4.75 46.83
N THR A 138 21.24 4.22 47.70
CA THR A 138 19.97 4.87 48.13
C THR A 138 20.35 6.10 49.00
N GLU A 139 19.61 7.18 49.21
CA GLU A 139 18.19 7.59 49.15
C GLU A 139 18.22 9.16 49.15
N GLN A 140 17.49 9.89 48.29
CA GLN A 140 16.15 10.54 48.48
C GLN A 140 16.15 11.88 49.29
N PRO A 141 15.06 12.69 49.31
CA PRO A 141 14.94 13.99 48.61
C PRO A 141 14.72 15.23 49.53
N ALA A 142 14.82 16.46 49.00
CA ALA A 142 14.03 17.64 49.44
C ALA A 142 14.24 18.87 48.52
N GLN A 143 13.12 19.47 48.05
CA GLN A 143 12.98 20.89 47.65
C GLN A 143 12.52 21.71 48.89
N PRO A 144 12.26 23.03 48.84
CA PRO A 144 12.91 24.19 48.19
C PRO A 144 13.17 25.34 49.21
N GLU A 145 13.74 26.47 48.77
CA GLU A 145 13.32 27.85 49.13
C GLU A 145 13.68 28.81 47.98
#